data_AF-A0A4Q7PMW4-F1
#
_entry.id   AF-A0A4Q7PMW4-F1
#
_cell.length_a   1.000
_cell.length_b   1.000
_cell.length_c   1.000
_cell.angle_alpha   90.00
_cell.angle_beta   90.00
_cell.angle_gamma   90.00
#
_symmetry.space_group_name_H-M   'P 1'
#
loop_
_entity.id
_entity.type
_entity.pdbx_description
1 polymer ?
#
loop_
_entity_poly.entity_id
_entity_poly.type
_entity_poly.pdbx_seq_one_letter_code
_entity_poly.pdbx_strand_id
1 'polypeptide(L)'
;MNGKDSYNIMKHIHFVGQFCSDDEEFTEQCIHTLKSFFAGIFCEQGSYPEECYKEEFLPVQKELEKITYNIRLEPHNQAYVSLDKDTVNLSLYTQFIFWELASFRNIANKLSKRDVMRPDEIAQSILAECNSDEPGKELKKLLDKWIKYECEVREGGIRLSWVPPFELFGSDNYNYAKNGLKLIFHHEMSHWHLSRIKDTEKQRLFGHAEEELREYLEKEKGDPRMAALKKLLARKKGVIKSWVEEIAADYLSCMAVLKGCSKAGEMKQVFIACGLYFALLKAEEYRIHPDKFWMNTHPPAMIREDISMRMIAKTYQYSIEEFFVFMGSAWILISMYFTIAFTKLTGGKTDVGILKNDGL
;
A
#
# COMPACT_ATOMS: atom_id res chain seq x y z
N MET A 1 9.54 -4.26 26.08
CA MET A 1 9.46 -3.00 26.86
C MET A 1 9.32 -3.34 28.34
N ASN A 2 10.28 -2.97 29.17
CA ASN A 2 10.20 -3.11 30.64
C ASN A 2 10.06 -1.73 31.29
N GLY A 3 8.82 -1.36 31.66
CA GLY A 3 8.46 -1.24 33.07
C GLY A 3 8.49 0.09 33.82
N LYS A 4 9.10 1.21 33.40
CA LYS A 4 9.05 2.45 34.24
C LYS A 4 8.79 3.81 33.61
N ASP A 5 8.79 3.94 32.29
CA ASP A 5 8.19 5.09 31.59
C ASP A 5 7.41 4.54 30.39
N SER A 6 6.11 4.30 30.56
CA SER A 6 5.28 3.86 29.45
C SER A 6 5.05 5.07 28.54
N TYR A 7 5.80 5.16 27.44
CA TYR A 7 5.51 6.12 26.38
C TYR A 7 4.05 6.00 25.96
N ASN A 8 3.27 7.05 26.22
CA ASN A 8 1.86 7.08 25.87
C ASN A 8 1.71 7.64 24.46
N ILE A 9 1.92 6.78 23.46
CA ILE A 9 1.78 7.09 22.03
C ILE A 9 0.47 7.82 21.71
N MET A 10 -0.62 7.56 22.43
CA MET A 10 -1.92 8.22 22.20
C MET A 10 -1.86 9.74 22.32
N LYS A 11 -0.96 10.29 23.15
CA LYS A 11 -0.77 11.75 23.28
C LYS A 11 -0.17 12.39 22.04
N HIS A 12 0.51 11.60 21.21
CA HIS A 12 1.16 12.03 19.98
C HIS A 12 0.29 11.75 18.75
N ILE A 13 -0.89 11.16 18.93
CA ILE A 13 -1.87 10.94 17.86
C ILE A 13 -2.94 12.03 17.92
N HIS A 14 -2.94 12.89 16.91
CA HIS A 14 -3.89 13.97 16.73
C HIS A 14 -4.89 13.61 15.64
N PHE A 15 -6.14 14.01 15.86
CA PHE A 15 -7.18 13.91 14.85
C PHE A 15 -7.38 15.30 14.25
N VAL A 16 -7.25 15.42 12.94
CA VAL A 16 -7.30 16.69 12.21
C VAL A 16 -8.47 16.65 11.23
N GLY A 17 -9.52 17.38 11.58
CA GLY A 17 -10.77 17.46 10.82
C GLY A 17 -11.99 17.40 11.74
N GLN A 18 -13.18 17.42 11.15
CA GLN A 18 -14.46 17.26 11.86
C GLN A 18 -15.31 16.18 11.20
N PHE A 19 -15.95 15.36 12.02
CA PHE A 19 -17.01 14.46 11.58
C PHE A 19 -18.31 15.23 11.40
N CYS A 20 -19.08 14.86 10.38
CA CYS A 20 -20.45 15.35 10.18
C CYS A 20 -21.41 14.41 10.92
N SER A 21 -21.70 14.73 12.18
CA SER A 21 -22.64 14.01 13.05
C SER A 21 -23.20 14.92 14.13
N ASP A 22 -24.48 14.74 14.46
CA ASP A 22 -25.16 15.41 15.58
C ASP A 22 -24.96 14.67 16.92
N ASP A 23 -24.26 13.54 16.93
CA ASP A 23 -23.98 12.72 18.11
C ASP A 23 -22.52 12.90 18.55
N GLU A 24 -22.29 13.83 19.48
CA GLU A 24 -20.97 14.17 20.00
C GLU A 24 -20.32 13.00 20.75
N GLU A 25 -21.09 12.25 21.53
CA GLU A 25 -20.58 11.11 22.31
C GLU A 25 -20.08 10.00 21.38
N PHE A 26 -20.87 9.67 20.36
CA PHE A 26 -20.47 8.71 19.33
C PHE A 26 -19.25 9.21 18.54
N THR A 27 -19.18 10.50 18.22
CA THR A 27 -18.03 11.12 17.55
C THR A 27 -16.74 10.96 18.36
N GLU A 28 -16.78 11.22 19.66
CA GLU A 28 -15.63 11.05 20.55
C GLU A 28 -15.19 9.58 20.65
N GLN A 29 -16.15 8.65 20.76
CA GLN A 29 -15.88 7.21 20.77
C GLN A 29 -15.21 6.76 19.46
N CYS A 30 -15.67 7.29 18.31
CA CYS A 30 -15.05 7.02 17.01
C CYS A 30 -13.60 7.51 16.96
N ILE A 31 -13.34 8.76 17.36
CA ILE A 31 -11.99 9.33 17.39
C ILE A 31 -11.09 8.51 18.32
N HIS A 32 -11.57 8.18 19.52
CA HIS A 32 -10.81 7.37 20.47
C HIS A 32 -10.44 6.01 19.89
N THR A 33 -11.40 5.33 19.25
CA THR A 33 -11.17 4.03 18.62
C THR A 33 -10.15 4.10 17.49
N LEU A 34 -10.25 5.11 16.63
CA LEU A 34 -9.27 5.32 15.56
C LEU A 34 -7.87 5.56 16.14
N LYS A 35 -7.74 6.45 17.14
CA LYS A 35 -6.45 6.68 17.81
C LYS A 35 -5.88 5.41 18.42
N SER A 36 -6.70 4.62 19.13
CA SER A 36 -6.28 3.35 19.74
C SER A 36 -5.85 2.33 18.69
N PHE A 37 -6.55 2.29 17.54
CA PHE A 37 -6.18 1.46 16.40
C PHE A 37 -4.80 1.86 15.83
N PHE A 38 -4.57 3.16 15.58
CA PHE A 38 -3.28 3.66 15.08
C PHE A 38 -2.14 3.48 16.09
N ALA A 39 -2.40 3.65 17.38
CA ALA A 39 -1.46 3.31 18.44
C ALA A 39 -1.05 1.83 18.38
N GLY A 40 -2.02 0.94 18.15
CA GLY A 40 -1.75 -0.47 17.91
C GLY A 40 -0.82 -0.71 16.70
N ILE A 41 -1.08 -0.05 15.57
CA ILE A 41 -0.20 -0.12 14.39
C ILE A 41 1.23 0.36 14.71
N PHE A 42 1.37 1.48 15.40
CA PHE A 42 2.68 1.99 15.82
C PHE A 42 3.41 1.01 16.74
N CYS A 43 2.71 0.40 17.69
CA CYS A 43 3.30 -0.61 18.58
C CYS A 43 3.78 -1.86 17.84
N GLU A 44 3.17 -2.19 16.70
CA GLU A 44 3.54 -3.32 15.86
C GLU A 44 4.64 -2.97 14.82
N GLN A 45 5.10 -1.71 14.77
CA GLN A 45 6.11 -1.32 13.79
C GLN A 45 7.44 -2.05 14.00
N GLY A 46 8.01 -2.52 12.90
CA GLY A 46 9.37 -3.05 12.89
C GLY A 46 10.38 -1.90 12.87
N SER A 47 11.32 -1.90 13.82
CA SER A 47 12.54 -1.09 13.71
C SER A 47 13.68 -1.92 13.13
N TYR A 48 14.63 -1.26 12.48
CA TYR A 48 15.94 -1.87 12.25
C TYR A 48 16.63 -2.20 13.59
N PRO A 49 17.61 -3.12 13.59
CA PRO A 49 18.56 -3.25 14.69
C PRO A 49 19.24 -1.90 14.99
N GLU A 50 19.55 -1.60 16.26
CA GLU A 50 20.12 -0.30 16.66
C GLU A 50 21.45 -0.02 15.93
N GLU A 51 22.24 -1.04 15.67
CA GLU A 51 23.51 -0.95 14.94
C GLU A 51 23.38 -0.43 13.51
N CYS A 52 22.18 -0.50 12.92
CA CYS A 52 21.90 0.05 11.59
C CYS A 52 21.71 1.57 11.60
N TYR A 53 21.41 2.18 12.76
CA TYR A 53 21.16 3.62 12.85
C TYR A 53 22.43 4.43 12.99
N LYS A 54 22.41 5.68 12.51
CA LYS A 54 23.47 6.64 12.80
C LYS A 54 23.44 6.97 14.29
N GLU A 55 24.62 7.14 14.89
CA GLU A 55 24.78 7.30 16.34
C GLU A 55 23.98 8.48 16.91
N GLU A 56 23.82 9.56 16.14
CA GLU A 56 23.04 10.75 16.51
C GLU A 56 21.54 10.49 16.74
N PHE A 57 21.00 9.39 16.23
CA PHE A 57 19.60 8.99 16.38
C PHE A 57 19.40 7.89 17.43
N LEU A 58 20.41 7.59 18.25
CA LEU A 58 20.33 6.59 19.31
C LEU A 58 20.04 7.23 20.68
N PRO A 59 19.20 6.61 21.53
CA PRO A 59 18.41 5.40 21.26
C PRO A 59 17.19 5.69 20.37
N VAL A 60 16.93 4.84 19.38
CA VAL A 60 15.86 5.01 18.36
C VAL A 60 14.49 5.20 19.00
N GLN A 61 14.25 4.55 20.14
CA GLN A 61 13.00 4.70 20.89
C GLN A 61 12.72 6.16 21.20
N LYS A 62 13.71 6.93 21.68
CA LYS A 62 13.51 8.37 21.99
C LYS A 62 13.22 9.21 20.75
N GLU A 63 13.70 8.80 19.59
CA GLU A 63 13.40 9.49 18.33
C GLU A 63 11.96 9.21 17.86
N LEU A 64 11.49 7.97 18.00
CA LEU A 64 10.10 7.62 17.69
C LEU A 64 9.09 8.36 18.59
N GLU A 65 9.48 8.66 19.83
CA GLU A 65 8.65 9.43 20.78
C GLU A 65 8.46 10.91 20.39
N LYS A 66 9.28 11.42 19.46
CA LYS A 66 9.16 12.80 18.95
C LYS A 66 8.19 12.91 17.79
N ILE A 67 7.78 11.79 17.20
CA ILE A 67 6.96 11.80 15.99
C ILE A 67 5.53 12.20 16.34
N THR A 68 4.99 13.15 15.58
CA THR A 68 3.59 13.56 15.64
C THR A 68 2.79 12.77 14.59
N TYR A 69 1.74 12.08 15.02
CA TYR A 69 0.88 11.28 14.16
C TYR A 69 -0.44 11.99 13.93
N ASN A 70 -0.72 12.38 12.69
CA ASN A 70 -1.98 13.04 12.35
C ASN A 70 -2.88 12.06 11.61
N ILE A 71 -4.03 11.78 12.19
CA ILE A 71 -5.16 11.15 11.50
C ILE A 71 -5.95 12.28 10.84
N ARG A 72 -5.89 12.38 9.51
CA ARG A 72 -6.49 13.47 8.74
C ARG A 72 -7.74 12.99 8.02
N LEU A 73 -8.73 13.88 7.90
CA LEU A 73 -9.96 13.63 7.15
C LEU A 73 -9.90 14.04 5.68
N GLU A 74 -8.75 14.48 5.18
CA GLU A 74 -8.63 14.97 3.82
C GLU A 74 -8.79 13.85 2.79
N PRO A 75 -9.37 14.11 1.61
CA PRO A 75 -9.57 13.10 0.57
C PRO A 75 -8.29 12.86 -0.23
N HIS A 76 -7.18 12.71 0.48
CA HIS A 76 -5.93 12.22 -0.06
C HIS A 76 -5.83 10.75 0.27
N ASN A 77 -5.46 9.93 -0.69
CA ASN A 77 -5.29 8.50 -0.44
C ASN A 77 -3.90 8.16 0.10
N GLN A 78 -3.02 9.16 0.09
CA GLN A 78 -1.66 9.04 0.56
C GLN A 78 -1.58 9.28 2.06
N ALA A 79 -0.73 8.49 2.69
CA ALA A 79 -0.04 8.94 3.88
C ALA A 79 1.22 9.69 3.43
N TYR A 80 1.79 10.54 4.29
CA TYR A 80 3.08 11.17 3.99
C TYR A 80 3.86 11.51 5.26
N VAL A 81 5.18 11.39 5.16
CA VAL A 81 6.12 11.85 6.21
C VAL A 81 6.70 13.23 5.90
N SER A 82 6.61 14.14 6.88
CA SER A 82 7.38 15.38 6.93
C SER A 82 8.62 15.13 7.79
N LEU A 83 9.76 14.84 7.15
CA LEU A 83 11.01 14.52 7.85
C LEU A 83 11.56 15.69 8.68
N ASP A 84 11.30 16.92 8.23
CA ASP A 84 11.68 18.17 8.90
C ASP A 84 10.86 18.46 10.17
N LYS A 85 9.62 17.96 10.21
CA LYS A 85 8.67 18.18 11.32
C LYS A 85 8.41 16.93 12.14
N ASP A 86 9.09 15.83 11.82
CA ASP A 86 8.83 14.49 12.37
C ASP A 86 7.33 14.19 12.47
N THR A 87 6.63 14.38 11.36
CA THR A 87 5.18 14.22 11.31
C THR A 87 4.80 13.14 10.32
N VAL A 88 3.97 12.18 10.73
CA VAL A 88 3.36 11.18 9.86
C VAL A 88 1.87 11.50 9.75
N ASN A 89 1.41 11.72 8.52
CA ASN A 89 0.02 12.04 8.25
C ASN A 89 -0.64 10.83 7.61
N LEU A 90 -1.75 10.37 8.17
CA LEU A 90 -2.52 9.22 7.71
C LEU A 90 -3.93 9.68 7.41
N SER A 91 -4.36 9.46 6.18
CA SER A 91 -5.70 9.81 5.78
C SER A 91 -6.70 8.71 6.14
N LEU A 92 -7.77 9.08 6.85
CA LEU A 92 -8.90 8.17 7.12
C LEU A 92 -9.69 7.86 5.86
N TYR A 93 -9.65 8.75 4.88
CA TYR A 93 -10.25 8.52 3.59
C TYR A 93 -9.71 7.25 2.93
N THR A 94 -8.39 7.03 3.03
CA THR A 94 -7.71 5.82 2.54
C THR A 94 -8.28 4.54 3.15
N GLN A 95 -8.66 4.57 4.43
CA GLN A 95 -9.27 3.41 5.11
C GLN A 95 -10.62 3.03 4.50
N PHE A 96 -11.44 4.01 4.11
CA PHE A 96 -12.75 3.74 3.50
C PHE A 96 -12.63 3.12 2.11
N ILE A 97 -11.66 3.58 1.33
CA ILE A 97 -11.42 3.03 0.00
C ILE A 97 -10.86 1.62 0.10
N PHE A 98 -9.94 1.39 1.05
CA PHE A 98 -9.45 0.06 1.30
C PHE A 98 -10.56 -0.89 1.75
N TRP A 99 -11.49 -0.42 2.58
CA TRP A 99 -12.67 -1.19 2.96
C TRP A 99 -13.56 -1.57 1.77
N GLU A 100 -13.82 -0.63 0.87
CA GLU A 100 -14.60 -0.89 -0.36
C GLU A 100 -13.84 -1.84 -1.32
N LEU A 101 -12.51 -1.73 -1.41
CA LEU A 101 -11.66 -2.66 -2.16
C LEU A 101 -11.66 -4.07 -1.53
N ALA A 102 -11.59 -4.18 -0.21
CA ALA A 102 -11.66 -5.45 0.50
C ALA A 102 -13.06 -6.11 0.38
N SER A 103 -14.10 -5.28 0.23
CA SER A 103 -15.48 -5.69 0.00
C SER A 103 -15.82 -5.94 -1.48
N PHE A 104 -14.87 -5.68 -2.39
CA PHE A 104 -15.02 -5.92 -3.81
C PHE A 104 -15.24 -7.41 -4.08
N ARG A 105 -16.22 -7.71 -4.93
CA ARG A 105 -16.95 -9.00 -4.96
C ARG A 105 -16.02 -10.17 -4.73
N ASN A 106 -16.14 -10.74 -3.53
CA ASN A 106 -15.62 -12.06 -3.22
C ASN A 106 -14.09 -12.22 -3.38
N ILE A 107 -13.28 -11.20 -3.10
CA ILE A 107 -11.87 -11.44 -2.72
C ILE A 107 -11.86 -12.48 -1.60
N ALA A 108 -12.62 -12.23 -0.53
CA ALA A 108 -12.87 -13.20 0.54
C ALA A 108 -13.40 -14.57 0.05
N ASN A 109 -14.42 -14.67 -0.83
CA ASN A 109 -14.94 -15.98 -1.26
C ASN A 109 -14.07 -16.72 -2.29
N LYS A 110 -13.23 -16.02 -3.06
CA LYS A 110 -12.22 -16.66 -3.92
C LYS A 110 -11.04 -17.16 -3.09
N LEU A 111 -10.70 -16.44 -2.03
CA LEU A 111 -9.62 -16.75 -1.12
C LEU A 111 -10.04 -17.69 0.03
N SER A 112 -11.32 -17.83 0.35
CA SER A 112 -11.81 -18.55 1.54
C SER A 112 -11.73 -20.08 1.45
N LYS A 113 -11.44 -20.66 0.28
CA LYS A 113 -11.54 -22.11 0.10
C LYS A 113 -10.32 -22.88 0.63
N ARG A 114 -9.09 -22.33 0.54
CA ARG A 114 -7.82 -22.99 0.95
C ARG A 114 -6.71 -21.96 1.21
N ASP A 115 -5.75 -22.30 2.06
CA ASP A 115 -4.59 -21.43 2.37
C ASP A 115 -3.56 -21.34 1.25
N VAL A 116 -3.53 -22.35 0.37
CA VAL A 116 -2.66 -22.43 -0.80
C VAL A 116 -3.54 -22.77 -2.01
N MET A 117 -3.34 -22.06 -3.12
CA MET A 117 -4.01 -22.34 -4.40
C MET A 117 -3.01 -22.91 -5.40
N ARG A 118 -3.45 -23.88 -6.20
CA ARG A 118 -2.62 -24.44 -7.27
C ARG A 118 -2.65 -23.52 -8.50
N PRO A 119 -1.59 -23.48 -9.32
CA PRO A 119 -1.54 -22.67 -10.54
C PRO A 119 -2.74 -22.81 -11.49
N ASP A 120 -3.26 -24.03 -11.65
CA ASP A 120 -4.41 -24.33 -12.49
C ASP A 120 -5.71 -23.70 -11.97
N GLU A 121 -5.89 -23.64 -10.64
CA GLU A 121 -7.05 -23.02 -9.99
C GLU A 121 -7.00 -21.49 -10.13
N ILE A 122 -5.80 -20.91 -10.01
CA ILE A 122 -5.54 -19.49 -10.27
C ILE A 122 -5.89 -19.18 -11.73
N ALA A 123 -5.34 -19.95 -12.68
CA ALA A 123 -5.58 -19.77 -14.11
C ALA A 123 -7.08 -19.88 -14.47
N GLN A 124 -7.79 -20.87 -13.94
CA GLN A 124 -9.23 -21.03 -14.16
C GLN A 124 -10.03 -19.84 -13.61
N SER A 125 -9.67 -19.36 -12.41
CA SER A 125 -10.31 -18.18 -11.80
C SER A 125 -10.10 -16.94 -12.66
N ILE A 126 -8.88 -16.72 -13.18
CA ILE A 126 -8.55 -15.61 -14.06
C ILE A 126 -9.32 -15.70 -15.38
N LEU A 127 -9.35 -16.88 -16.01
CA LEU A 127 -10.06 -17.11 -17.27
C LEU A 127 -11.56 -16.80 -17.15
N ALA A 128 -12.19 -17.16 -16.03
CA ALA A 128 -13.58 -16.84 -15.77
C ALA A 128 -13.82 -15.31 -15.76
N GLU A 129 -12.90 -14.54 -15.17
CA GLU A 129 -13.00 -13.09 -15.09
C GLU A 129 -12.72 -12.39 -16.44
N CYS A 130 -11.76 -12.91 -17.23
CA CYS A 130 -11.49 -12.40 -18.58
C CYS A 130 -12.73 -12.47 -19.50
N ASN A 131 -13.53 -13.52 -19.33
CA ASN A 131 -14.76 -13.77 -20.10
C ASN A 131 -15.98 -12.99 -19.58
N SER A 132 -15.81 -12.16 -18.54
CA SER A 132 -16.85 -11.34 -17.94
C SER A 132 -16.57 -9.85 -18.15
N ASP A 133 -17.62 -9.05 -18.26
CA ASP A 133 -17.53 -7.57 -18.22
C ASP A 133 -17.71 -7.01 -16.81
N GLU A 134 -18.11 -7.87 -15.86
CA GLU A 134 -18.39 -7.47 -14.48
C GLU A 134 -17.18 -6.82 -13.78
N PRO A 135 -15.92 -7.30 -13.93
CA PRO A 135 -14.77 -6.65 -13.27
C PRO A 135 -14.63 -5.16 -13.59
N GLY A 136 -14.81 -4.79 -14.87
CA GLY A 136 -14.73 -3.39 -15.30
C GLY A 136 -15.90 -2.54 -14.79
N LYS A 137 -17.12 -3.09 -14.78
CA LYS A 137 -18.31 -2.40 -14.24
C LYS A 137 -18.22 -2.17 -12.73
N GLU A 138 -17.76 -3.18 -11.99
CA GLU A 138 -17.58 -3.09 -10.54
C GLU A 138 -16.50 -2.05 -10.21
N LEU A 139 -15.39 -2.02 -10.97
CA LEU A 139 -14.32 -1.05 -10.74
C LEU A 139 -14.82 0.36 -11.03
N LYS A 140 -15.57 0.55 -12.12
CA LYS A 140 -16.22 1.83 -12.41
C LYS A 140 -17.09 2.30 -11.25
N LYS A 141 -17.95 1.41 -10.74
CA LYS A 141 -18.84 1.74 -9.60
C LYS A 141 -18.04 2.13 -8.36
N LEU A 142 -16.92 1.44 -8.08
CA LEU A 142 -16.02 1.80 -6.99
C LEU A 142 -15.41 3.19 -7.20
N LEU A 143 -14.89 3.49 -8.39
CA LEU A 143 -14.31 4.80 -8.71
C LEU A 143 -15.36 5.92 -8.64
N ASP A 144 -16.58 5.69 -9.11
CA ASP A 144 -17.69 6.65 -9.04
C ASP A 144 -18.07 6.94 -7.57
N LYS A 145 -18.13 5.91 -6.72
CA LYS A 145 -18.30 6.07 -5.26
C LYS A 145 -17.15 6.85 -4.65
N TRP A 146 -15.93 6.56 -5.07
CA TRP A 146 -14.72 7.22 -4.57
C TRP A 146 -14.78 8.73 -4.82
N ILE A 147 -15.09 9.14 -6.06
CA ILE A 147 -15.27 10.54 -6.43
C ILE A 147 -16.38 11.20 -5.59
N LYS A 148 -17.48 10.48 -5.38
CA LYS A 148 -18.57 10.98 -4.52
C LYS A 148 -18.11 11.24 -3.09
N TYR A 149 -17.38 10.31 -2.47
CA TYR A 149 -16.84 10.50 -1.12
C TYR A 149 -15.86 11.68 -1.08
N GLU A 150 -14.99 11.84 -2.09
CA GLU A 150 -14.08 13.00 -2.19
C GLU A 150 -14.84 14.33 -2.14
N CYS A 151 -15.86 14.47 -2.98
CA CYS A 151 -16.66 15.69 -3.06
C CYS A 151 -17.33 15.99 -1.71
N GLU A 152 -17.96 14.98 -1.11
CA GLU A 152 -18.66 15.14 0.15
C GLU A 152 -17.71 15.49 1.32
N VAL A 153 -16.48 14.94 1.35
CA VAL A 153 -15.44 15.35 2.31
C VAL A 153 -15.06 16.82 2.13
N ARG A 154 -14.86 17.26 0.88
CA ARG A 154 -14.47 18.64 0.56
C ARG A 154 -15.58 19.64 0.89
N GLU A 155 -16.84 19.23 0.79
CA GLU A 155 -18.01 20.07 0.99
C GLU A 155 -18.47 20.16 2.46
N GLY A 156 -18.23 19.13 3.28
CA GLY A 156 -18.79 19.09 4.63
C GLY A 156 -18.13 18.15 5.65
N GLY A 157 -16.91 17.68 5.40
CA GLY A 157 -16.20 16.74 6.28
C GLY A 157 -16.63 15.28 6.09
N ILE A 158 -16.06 14.35 6.88
CA ILE A 158 -16.38 12.92 6.76
C ILE A 158 -17.69 12.61 7.49
N ARG A 159 -18.63 11.94 6.82
CA ARG A 159 -19.83 11.41 7.48
C ARG A 159 -19.47 10.17 8.29
N LEU A 160 -19.89 10.11 9.57
CA LEU A 160 -19.68 8.93 10.40
C LEU A 160 -20.31 7.66 9.84
N SER A 161 -21.38 7.79 9.03
CA SER A 161 -22.01 6.67 8.32
C SER A 161 -21.11 5.94 7.34
N TRP A 162 -19.94 6.50 7.00
CA TRP A 162 -18.95 5.83 6.15
C TRP A 162 -17.90 5.06 6.94
N VAL A 163 -17.80 5.30 8.25
CA VAL A 163 -17.01 4.45 9.13
C VAL A 163 -17.67 3.07 9.14
N PRO A 164 -16.94 1.99 8.81
CA PRO A 164 -17.49 0.65 8.89
C PRO A 164 -18.15 0.47 10.27
N PRO A 165 -19.40 -0.05 10.34
CA PRO A 165 -20.08 -0.25 11.61
C PRO A 165 -19.16 -0.98 12.59
N PHE A 166 -19.08 -0.49 13.82
CA PHE A 166 -18.21 -1.06 14.85
C PHE A 166 -18.46 -2.55 15.09
N GLU A 167 -19.68 -3.03 14.79
CA GLU A 167 -20.10 -4.43 14.81
C GLU A 167 -19.34 -5.32 13.82
N LEU A 168 -18.65 -4.75 12.82
CA LEU A 168 -17.85 -5.48 11.83
C LEU A 168 -16.38 -5.65 12.25
N PHE A 169 -15.98 -5.11 13.41
CA PHE A 169 -14.67 -5.37 13.99
C PHE A 169 -14.48 -6.87 14.23
N GLY A 170 -13.45 -7.45 13.62
CA GLY A 170 -13.18 -8.89 13.67
C GLY A 170 -13.68 -9.70 12.48
N SER A 171 -14.38 -9.09 11.52
CA SER A 171 -14.62 -9.72 10.21
C SER A 171 -13.32 -9.83 9.38
N ASP A 172 -13.24 -10.81 8.48
CA ASP A 172 -12.06 -10.98 7.59
C ASP A 172 -11.80 -9.72 6.75
N ASN A 173 -12.85 -9.08 6.23
CA ASN A 173 -12.74 -7.83 5.47
C ASN A 173 -12.16 -6.69 6.32
N TYR A 174 -12.52 -6.63 7.60
CA TYR A 174 -11.94 -5.67 8.54
C TYR A 174 -10.46 -5.95 8.78
N ASN A 175 -10.06 -7.21 8.90
CA ASN A 175 -8.66 -7.58 9.06
C ASN A 175 -7.82 -7.25 7.82
N TYR A 176 -8.37 -7.46 6.61
CA TYR A 176 -7.70 -7.04 5.37
C TYR A 176 -7.53 -5.52 5.32
N ALA A 177 -8.58 -4.76 5.64
CA ALA A 177 -8.50 -3.30 5.68
C ALA A 177 -7.52 -2.78 6.72
N LYS A 178 -7.49 -3.41 7.90
CA LYS A 178 -6.52 -3.13 8.95
C LYS A 178 -5.09 -3.36 8.46
N ASN A 179 -4.81 -4.52 7.87
CA ASN A 179 -3.47 -4.84 7.37
C ASN A 179 -3.06 -3.95 6.18
N GLY A 180 -4.01 -3.55 5.34
CA GLY A 180 -3.80 -2.54 4.31
C GLY A 180 -3.32 -1.21 4.86
N LEU A 181 -4.01 -0.72 5.89
CA LEU A 181 -3.65 0.54 6.55
C LEU A 181 -2.30 0.43 7.28
N LYS A 182 -1.97 -0.73 7.85
CA LYS A 182 -0.62 -1.01 8.37
C LYS A 182 0.42 -0.89 7.27
N LEU A 183 0.18 -1.44 6.09
CA LEU A 183 1.14 -1.35 4.98
C LEU A 183 1.41 0.11 4.59
N ILE A 184 0.36 0.93 4.51
CA ILE A 184 0.51 2.36 4.19
C ILE A 184 1.29 3.08 5.29
N PHE A 185 0.97 2.82 6.56
CA PHE A 185 1.71 3.38 7.68
C PHE A 185 3.18 2.96 7.70
N HIS A 186 3.46 1.67 7.50
CA HIS A 186 4.83 1.15 7.51
C HIS A 186 5.64 1.61 6.31
N HIS A 187 5.00 1.87 5.16
CA HIS A 187 5.65 2.48 4.00
C HIS A 187 6.17 3.88 4.39
N GLU A 188 5.33 4.73 4.96
CA GLU A 188 5.72 6.05 5.43
C GLU A 188 6.78 5.99 6.54
N MET A 189 6.58 5.15 7.55
CA MET A 189 7.58 4.94 8.59
C MET A 189 8.91 4.43 8.03
N SER A 190 8.90 3.67 6.93
CA SER A 190 10.13 3.23 6.27
C SER A 190 10.92 4.41 5.74
N HIS A 191 10.30 5.44 5.15
CA HIS A 191 11.00 6.67 4.78
C HIS A 191 11.65 7.36 5.99
N TRP A 192 10.93 7.40 7.12
CA TRP A 192 11.46 7.93 8.36
C TRP A 192 12.70 7.15 8.83
N HIS A 193 12.64 5.82 8.85
CA HIS A 193 13.78 4.96 9.22
C HIS A 193 14.94 5.11 8.23
N LEU A 194 14.66 5.07 6.92
CA LEU A 194 15.66 5.17 5.86
C LEU A 194 16.44 6.49 5.94
N SER A 195 15.83 7.59 6.38
CA SER A 195 16.55 8.86 6.59
C SER A 195 17.61 8.81 7.71
N ARG A 196 17.48 7.88 8.65
CA ARG A 196 18.26 7.80 9.92
C ARG A 196 19.23 6.63 10.01
N ILE A 197 19.10 5.63 9.14
CA ILE A 197 20.08 4.53 9.06
C ILE A 197 21.40 4.95 8.40
N LYS A 198 22.47 4.21 8.68
CA LYS A 198 23.81 4.41 8.10
C LYS A 198 23.76 4.28 6.58
N ASP A 199 24.59 5.06 5.90
CA ASP A 199 24.63 5.08 4.43
C ASP A 199 25.01 3.71 3.83
N THR A 200 25.81 2.91 4.53
CA THR A 200 26.16 1.54 4.12
C THR A 200 24.94 0.62 4.07
N GLU A 201 24.06 0.69 5.06
CA GLU A 201 22.82 -0.11 5.08
C GLU A 201 21.83 0.38 4.02
N LYS A 202 21.71 1.71 3.86
CA LYS A 202 20.90 2.30 2.81
C LYS A 202 21.38 1.87 1.42
N GLN A 203 22.68 1.93 1.17
CA GLN A 203 23.28 1.51 -0.11
C GLN A 203 23.04 0.02 -0.41
N ARG A 204 23.11 -0.85 0.60
CA ARG A 204 22.82 -2.27 0.43
C ARG A 204 21.38 -2.50 0.00
N LEU A 205 20.42 -1.92 0.71
CA LEU A 205 18.99 -2.07 0.37
C LEU A 205 18.65 -1.43 -0.98
N PHE A 206 19.14 -0.21 -1.22
CA PHE A 206 18.88 0.51 -2.47
C PHE A 206 19.56 -0.17 -3.65
N GLY A 207 20.74 -0.76 -3.45
CA GLY A 207 21.42 -1.56 -4.47
C GLY A 207 20.59 -2.77 -4.90
N HIS A 208 19.97 -3.48 -3.95
CA HIS A 208 19.07 -4.59 -4.27
C HIS A 208 17.83 -4.12 -5.05
N ALA A 209 17.16 -3.07 -4.58
CA ALA A 209 15.98 -2.54 -5.26
C ALA A 209 16.32 -1.99 -6.66
N GLU A 210 17.49 -1.37 -6.84
CA GLU A 210 17.97 -0.90 -8.14
C GLU A 210 18.29 -2.07 -9.08
N GLU A 211 18.90 -3.15 -8.58
CA GLU A 211 19.18 -4.36 -9.36
C GLU A 211 17.88 -5.01 -9.87
N GLU A 212 16.87 -5.18 -9.01
CA GLU A 212 15.56 -5.70 -9.42
C GLU A 212 14.86 -4.80 -10.43
N LEU A 213 14.92 -3.48 -10.22
CA LEU A 213 14.37 -2.53 -11.17
C LEU A 213 15.06 -2.66 -12.53
N ARG A 214 16.39 -2.80 -12.57
CA ARG A 214 17.12 -3.03 -13.81
C ARG A 214 16.70 -4.34 -14.47
N GLU A 215 16.68 -5.45 -13.72
CA GLU A 215 16.24 -6.75 -14.24
C GLU A 215 14.83 -6.69 -14.84
N TYR A 216 13.88 -6.05 -14.15
CA TYR A 216 12.52 -5.86 -14.64
C TYR A 216 12.52 -5.14 -16.00
N LEU A 217 13.25 -4.03 -16.10
CA LEU A 217 13.38 -3.27 -17.34
C LEU A 217 14.04 -4.07 -18.46
N GLU A 218 14.95 -4.99 -18.13
CA GLU A 218 15.57 -5.87 -19.11
C GLU A 218 14.66 -6.97 -19.62
N LYS A 219 13.87 -7.60 -18.74
CA LYS A 219 12.93 -8.67 -19.10
C LYS A 219 11.83 -8.15 -20.02
N GLU A 220 11.36 -6.93 -19.77
CA GLU A 220 10.31 -6.28 -20.56
C GLU A 220 10.85 -5.52 -21.79
N LYS A 221 12.04 -5.88 -22.31
CA LYS A 221 12.71 -5.21 -23.46
C LYS A 221 11.86 -5.13 -24.73
N GLY A 222 10.89 -6.03 -24.91
CA GLY A 222 9.98 -6.06 -26.07
C GLY A 222 8.78 -5.12 -25.97
N ASP A 223 8.53 -4.53 -24.79
CA ASP A 223 7.40 -3.65 -24.56
C ASP A 223 7.73 -2.20 -24.97
N PRO A 224 6.98 -1.60 -25.93
CA PRO A 224 7.16 -0.20 -26.34
C PRO A 224 7.10 0.80 -25.16
N ARG A 225 6.37 0.48 -24.09
CA ARG A 225 6.27 1.29 -22.86
C ARG A 225 7.61 1.35 -22.13
N MET A 226 8.33 0.24 -22.12
CA MET A 226 9.62 0.13 -21.46
C MET A 226 10.73 0.83 -22.24
N ALA A 227 10.60 0.96 -23.56
CA ALA A 227 11.50 1.79 -24.35
C ALA A 227 11.36 3.28 -23.98
N ALA A 228 10.14 3.77 -23.80
CA ALA A 228 9.87 5.13 -23.32
C ALA A 228 10.39 5.35 -21.88
N LEU A 229 10.18 4.36 -21.01
CA LEU A 229 10.71 4.40 -19.64
C LEU A 229 12.24 4.45 -19.61
N LYS A 230 12.92 3.57 -20.35
CA LYS A 230 14.38 3.57 -20.44
C LYS A 230 14.91 4.92 -20.90
N LYS A 231 14.24 5.56 -21.85
CA LYS A 231 14.58 6.91 -22.32
C LYS A 231 14.36 7.97 -21.23
N LEU A 232 13.30 7.88 -20.44
CA LEU A 232 13.04 8.76 -19.29
C LEU A 232 14.12 8.58 -18.20
N LEU A 233 14.41 7.34 -17.81
CA LEU A 233 15.39 7.00 -16.78
C LEU A 233 16.82 7.37 -17.20
N ALA A 234 17.16 7.19 -18.48
CA ALA A 234 18.45 7.63 -19.03
C ALA A 234 18.64 9.16 -18.96
N ARG A 235 17.55 9.94 -19.02
CA ARG A 235 17.59 11.41 -19.01
C ARG A 235 17.48 12.01 -17.61
N LYS A 236 17.00 11.26 -16.61
CA LYS A 236 16.74 11.78 -15.25
C LYS A 236 17.25 10.85 -14.16
N LYS A 237 18.55 10.93 -13.85
CA LYS A 237 19.18 10.13 -12.76
C LYS A 237 18.48 10.30 -11.40
N GLY A 238 17.92 11.48 -11.11
CA GLY A 238 17.18 11.74 -9.87
C GLY A 238 15.90 10.89 -9.72
N VAL A 239 15.27 10.50 -10.84
CA VAL A 239 14.03 9.70 -10.84
C VAL A 239 14.31 8.27 -10.38
N ILE A 240 15.40 7.64 -10.85
CA ILE A 240 15.77 6.29 -10.40
C ILE A 240 15.99 6.27 -8.90
N LYS A 241 16.68 7.28 -8.35
CA LYS A 241 16.92 7.36 -6.90
C LYS A 241 15.62 7.44 -6.11
N SER A 242 14.69 8.32 -6.51
CA SER A 242 13.38 8.40 -5.86
C SER A 242 12.61 7.09 -5.98
N TRP A 243 12.62 6.47 -7.16
CA TRP A 243 11.93 5.20 -7.38
C TRP A 243 12.45 4.06 -6.53
N VAL A 244 13.78 3.94 -6.41
CA VAL A 244 14.43 2.94 -5.57
C VAL A 244 14.08 3.14 -4.10
N GLU A 245 13.94 4.39 -3.66
CA GLU A 245 13.52 4.70 -2.29
C GLU A 245 12.07 4.27 -2.03
N GLU A 246 11.15 4.56 -2.95
CA GLU A 246 9.75 4.13 -2.87
C GLU A 246 9.60 2.60 -2.89
N ILE A 247 10.33 1.92 -3.77
CA ILE A 247 10.35 0.46 -3.85
C ILE A 247 10.90 -0.15 -2.56
N ALA A 248 11.97 0.42 -2.01
CA ALA A 248 12.52 -0.03 -0.74
C ALA A 248 11.52 0.13 0.40
N ALA A 249 10.78 1.25 0.46
CA ALA A 249 9.75 1.49 1.45
C ALA A 249 8.57 0.50 1.33
N ASP A 250 8.12 0.18 0.12
CA ASP A 250 7.10 -0.86 -0.10
C ASP A 250 7.56 -2.24 0.36
N TYR A 251 8.77 -2.64 -0.05
CA TYR A 251 9.36 -3.92 0.34
C TYR A 251 9.43 -4.04 1.87
N LEU A 252 9.94 -3.02 2.55
CA LEU A 252 10.05 -3.00 4.01
C LEU A 252 8.68 -3.03 4.68
N SER A 253 7.70 -2.32 4.12
CA SER A 253 6.33 -2.33 4.62
C SER A 253 5.72 -3.74 4.57
N CYS A 254 5.81 -4.42 3.43
CA CYS A 254 5.36 -5.80 3.28
C CYS A 254 6.08 -6.75 4.27
N MET A 255 7.40 -6.61 4.40
CA MET A 255 8.20 -7.43 5.32
C MET A 255 7.84 -7.18 6.80
N ALA A 256 7.53 -5.94 7.18
CA ALA A 256 7.14 -5.59 8.54
C ALA A 256 5.85 -6.31 8.96
N VAL A 257 4.84 -6.32 8.07
CA VAL A 257 3.57 -7.01 8.34
C VAL A 257 3.75 -8.54 8.28
N LEU A 258 4.58 -9.06 7.37
CA LEU A 258 4.88 -10.50 7.27
C LEU A 258 5.64 -11.03 8.49
N LYS A 259 6.54 -10.24 9.10
CA LYS A 259 7.34 -10.65 10.27
C LYS A 259 6.49 -11.05 11.48
N GLY A 260 5.29 -10.47 11.61
CA GLY A 260 4.34 -10.79 12.66
C GLY A 260 3.60 -12.13 12.47
N CYS A 261 3.77 -12.79 11.32
CA CYS A 261 3.03 -14.00 10.98
C CYS A 261 3.82 -15.26 11.36
N SER A 262 3.15 -16.17 12.07
CA SER A 262 3.68 -17.47 12.50
C SER A 262 3.01 -18.65 11.80
N LYS A 263 1.82 -18.43 11.21
CA LYS A 263 1.00 -19.47 10.58
C LYS A 263 0.67 -19.12 9.13
N ALA A 264 0.47 -20.16 8.30
CA ALA A 264 0.12 -20.00 6.89
C ALA A 264 -1.14 -19.13 6.66
N GLY A 265 -2.18 -19.33 7.49
CA GLY A 265 -3.39 -18.52 7.42
C GLY A 265 -3.16 -17.03 7.71
N GLU A 266 -2.25 -16.69 8.63
CA GLU A 266 -1.88 -15.30 8.94
C GLU A 266 -1.14 -14.67 7.76
N MET A 267 -0.16 -15.38 7.19
CA MET A 267 0.60 -14.93 6.02
C MET A 267 -0.34 -14.66 4.82
N LYS A 268 -1.30 -15.55 4.59
CA LYS A 268 -2.32 -15.36 3.56
C LYS A 268 -3.12 -14.07 3.76
N GLN A 269 -3.55 -13.76 4.98
CA GLN A 269 -4.23 -12.48 5.25
C GLN A 269 -3.35 -11.27 4.92
N VAL A 270 -2.04 -11.37 5.15
CA VAL A 270 -1.08 -10.32 4.78
C VAL A 270 -0.92 -10.22 3.26
N PHE A 271 -0.80 -11.33 2.54
CA PHE A 271 -0.72 -11.31 1.08
C PHE A 271 -1.97 -10.75 0.40
N ILE A 272 -3.15 -10.99 0.99
CA ILE A 272 -4.39 -10.35 0.57
C ILE A 272 -4.29 -8.84 0.73
N ALA A 273 -3.83 -8.37 1.89
CA ALA A 273 -3.63 -6.96 2.15
C ALA A 273 -2.58 -6.33 1.22
N CYS A 274 -1.47 -7.02 0.91
CA CYS A 274 -0.48 -6.56 -0.06
C CYS A 274 -1.11 -6.36 -1.45
N GLY A 275 -1.86 -7.35 -1.95
CA GLY A 275 -2.55 -7.23 -3.25
C GLY A 275 -3.55 -6.08 -3.27
N LEU A 276 -4.31 -5.88 -2.19
CA LEU A 276 -5.24 -4.76 -2.06
C LEU A 276 -4.53 -3.41 -1.98
N TYR A 277 -3.36 -3.35 -1.31
CA TYR A 277 -2.53 -2.15 -1.23
C TYR A 277 -2.03 -1.72 -2.61
N PHE A 278 -1.46 -2.63 -3.40
CA PHE A 278 -1.04 -2.29 -4.76
C PHE A 278 -2.22 -2.03 -5.70
N ALA A 279 -3.37 -2.67 -5.50
CA ALA A 279 -4.60 -2.33 -6.22
C ALA A 279 -5.09 -0.90 -5.92
N LEU A 280 -5.01 -0.47 -4.65
CA LEU A 280 -5.29 0.91 -4.26
C LEU A 280 -4.36 1.88 -4.99
N LEU A 281 -3.04 1.65 -4.96
CA LEU A 281 -2.07 2.49 -5.67
C LEU A 281 -2.36 2.61 -7.17
N LYS A 282 -2.68 1.49 -7.85
CA LYS A 282 -3.08 1.49 -9.27
C LYS A 282 -4.34 2.32 -9.50
N ALA A 283 -5.32 2.23 -8.60
CA ALA A 283 -6.56 2.98 -8.68
C ALA A 283 -6.32 4.49 -8.51
N GLU A 284 -5.39 4.87 -7.64
CA GLU A 284 -4.96 6.26 -7.48
C GLU A 284 -4.27 6.81 -8.72
N GLU A 285 -3.32 6.05 -9.28
CA GLU A 285 -2.61 6.41 -10.50
C GLU A 285 -3.60 6.66 -11.64
N TYR A 286 -4.56 5.75 -11.81
CA TYR A 286 -5.62 5.90 -12.80
C TYR A 286 -6.48 7.14 -12.57
N ARG A 287 -6.84 7.44 -11.31
CA ARG A 287 -7.69 8.58 -10.97
C ARG A 287 -6.99 9.92 -11.18
N ILE A 288 -5.75 10.05 -10.71
CA ILE A 288 -5.01 11.32 -10.72
C ILE A 288 -4.43 11.59 -12.11
N HIS A 289 -3.99 10.54 -12.79
CA HIS A 289 -3.26 10.62 -14.04
C HIS A 289 -3.70 9.52 -15.02
N PRO A 290 -4.96 9.54 -15.49
CA PRO A 290 -5.47 8.51 -16.41
C PRO A 290 -4.62 8.39 -17.69
N ASP A 291 -3.92 9.47 -18.06
CA ASP A 291 -3.10 9.55 -19.28
C ASP A 291 -1.59 9.50 -19.02
N LYS A 292 -1.12 9.50 -17.76
CA LYS A 292 0.32 9.44 -17.45
C LYS A 292 0.67 8.15 -16.73
N PHE A 293 1.40 7.31 -17.45
CA PHE A 293 1.94 6.08 -16.90
C PHE A 293 3.18 6.31 -16.00
N TRP A 294 3.74 7.53 -15.90
CA TRP A 294 5.00 7.77 -15.18
C TRP A 294 4.97 9.03 -14.33
N MET A 295 5.39 8.92 -13.06
CA MET A 295 5.60 10.05 -12.16
C MET A 295 7.09 10.24 -11.86
N ASN A 296 7.50 11.50 -11.60
CA ASN A 296 8.90 11.78 -11.27
C ASN A 296 9.31 11.28 -9.89
N THR A 297 8.35 11.17 -8.95
CA THR A 297 8.59 10.82 -7.55
C THR A 297 8.36 9.35 -7.26
N HIS A 298 7.35 8.73 -7.89
CA HIS A 298 6.98 7.33 -7.66
C HIS A 298 7.07 6.50 -8.95
N PRO A 299 7.56 5.24 -8.89
CA PRO A 299 7.37 4.29 -9.97
C PRO A 299 5.88 3.92 -10.08
N PRO A 300 5.43 3.42 -11.24
CA PRO A 300 4.07 2.90 -11.35
C PRO A 300 3.84 1.75 -10.38
N ALA A 301 2.62 1.64 -9.88
CA ALA A 301 2.23 0.65 -8.90
C ALA A 301 2.49 -0.79 -9.37
N MET A 302 2.38 -1.07 -10.68
CA MET A 302 2.72 -2.38 -11.25
C MET A 302 4.22 -2.72 -11.11
N ILE A 303 5.10 -1.74 -11.29
CA ILE A 303 6.55 -1.92 -11.12
C ILE A 303 6.88 -2.07 -9.64
N ARG A 304 6.28 -1.23 -8.79
CA ARG A 304 6.41 -1.31 -7.33
C ARG A 304 6.01 -2.69 -6.80
N GLU A 305 4.88 -3.20 -7.26
CA GLU A 305 4.33 -4.51 -6.87
C GLU A 305 5.25 -5.66 -7.28
N ASP A 306 5.62 -5.74 -8.56
CA ASP A 306 6.45 -6.84 -9.10
C ASP A 306 7.82 -6.89 -8.41
N ILE A 307 8.49 -5.74 -8.28
CA ILE A 307 9.80 -5.69 -7.63
C ILE A 307 9.70 -6.06 -6.15
N SER A 308 8.69 -5.56 -5.44
CA SER A 308 8.47 -5.91 -4.03
C SER A 308 8.26 -7.42 -3.86
N MET A 309 7.47 -8.06 -4.74
CA MET A 309 7.31 -9.51 -4.74
C MET A 309 8.63 -10.25 -4.96
N ARG A 310 9.47 -9.82 -5.92
CA ARG A 310 10.77 -10.46 -6.20
C ARG A 310 11.72 -10.34 -5.00
N MET A 311 11.81 -9.17 -4.40
CA MET A 311 12.65 -8.93 -3.23
C MET A 311 12.21 -9.81 -2.04
N ILE A 312 10.90 -9.95 -1.82
CA ILE A 312 10.35 -10.85 -0.78
C ILE A 312 10.68 -12.31 -1.11
N ALA A 313 10.44 -12.76 -2.34
CA ALA A 313 10.74 -14.12 -2.77
C ALA A 313 12.22 -14.49 -2.53
N LYS A 314 13.15 -13.61 -2.94
CA LYS A 314 14.60 -13.79 -2.70
C LYS A 314 14.94 -13.84 -1.20
N THR A 315 14.27 -13.04 -0.38
CA THR A 315 14.48 -13.01 1.08
C THR A 315 14.10 -14.34 1.73
N TYR A 316 13.02 -14.97 1.26
CA TYR A 316 12.60 -16.30 1.72
C TYR A 316 13.26 -17.45 0.94
N GLN A 317 14.24 -17.16 0.09
CA GLN A 317 15.00 -18.15 -0.70
C GLN A 317 14.12 -19.00 -1.63
N TYR A 318 13.04 -18.42 -2.14
CA TYR A 318 12.19 -19.05 -3.16
C TYR A 318 12.53 -18.52 -4.56
N SER A 319 12.40 -19.37 -5.57
CA SER A 319 12.16 -18.86 -6.93
C SER A 319 10.85 -18.07 -6.95
N ILE A 320 10.68 -17.21 -7.96
CA ILE A 320 9.45 -16.42 -8.10
C ILE A 320 8.25 -17.34 -8.28
N GLU A 321 8.41 -18.40 -9.07
CA GLU A 321 7.41 -19.43 -9.32
C GLU A 321 7.02 -20.17 -8.02
N GLU A 322 8.00 -20.56 -7.20
CA GLU A 322 7.73 -21.19 -5.91
C GLU A 322 7.06 -20.22 -4.94
N PHE A 323 7.53 -18.97 -4.88
CA PHE A 323 6.90 -17.95 -4.05
C PHE A 323 5.44 -17.76 -4.44
N PHE A 324 5.13 -17.72 -5.74
CA PHE A 324 3.77 -17.59 -6.26
C PHE A 324 2.86 -18.74 -5.87
N VAL A 325 3.35 -19.98 -5.97
CA VAL A 325 2.57 -21.17 -5.64
C VAL A 325 2.37 -21.32 -4.13
N PHE A 326 3.42 -21.15 -3.35
CA PHE A 326 3.40 -21.54 -1.94
C PHE A 326 3.03 -20.40 -0.99
N MET A 327 3.23 -19.14 -1.38
CA MET A 327 3.05 -17.99 -0.49
C MET A 327 2.18 -16.88 -1.11
N GLY A 328 2.53 -16.39 -2.29
CA GLY A 328 1.95 -15.20 -2.92
C GLY A 328 0.66 -15.41 -3.73
N SER A 329 0.08 -16.62 -3.76
CA SER A 329 -1.08 -16.95 -4.61
C SER A 329 -2.26 -15.98 -4.43
N ALA A 330 -2.56 -15.60 -3.19
CA ALA A 330 -3.61 -14.64 -2.87
C ALA A 330 -3.34 -13.24 -3.44
N TRP A 331 -2.09 -12.78 -3.32
CA TRP A 331 -1.65 -11.49 -3.84
C TRP A 331 -1.78 -11.46 -5.36
N ILE A 332 -1.28 -12.48 -6.06
CA ILE A 332 -1.34 -12.57 -7.53
C ILE A 332 -2.78 -12.58 -8.02
N LEU A 333 -3.66 -13.36 -7.37
CA LEU A 333 -5.06 -13.42 -7.78
C LEU A 333 -5.72 -12.04 -7.73
N ILE A 334 -5.45 -11.26 -6.68
CA ILE A 334 -5.94 -9.88 -6.56
C ILE A 334 -5.29 -9.00 -7.64
N SER A 335 -3.98 -9.06 -7.80
CA SER A 335 -3.26 -8.25 -8.80
C SER A 335 -3.77 -8.48 -10.22
N MET A 336 -3.97 -9.74 -10.61
CA MET A 336 -4.48 -10.11 -11.93
C MET A 336 -5.94 -9.70 -12.11
N TYR A 337 -6.75 -9.87 -11.07
CA TYR A 337 -8.14 -9.43 -11.10
C TYR A 337 -8.27 -7.93 -11.35
N PHE A 338 -7.53 -7.11 -10.59
CA PHE A 338 -7.55 -5.66 -10.79
C PHE A 338 -6.95 -5.27 -12.14
N THR A 339 -5.92 -5.97 -12.61
CA THR A 339 -5.38 -5.76 -13.97
C THR A 339 -6.49 -5.95 -15.01
N ILE A 340 -7.23 -7.06 -14.97
CA ILE A 340 -8.38 -7.31 -15.85
C ILE A 340 -9.42 -6.19 -15.72
N ALA A 341 -9.77 -5.79 -14.49
CA ALA A 341 -10.76 -4.76 -14.25
C ALA A 341 -10.35 -3.41 -14.88
N PHE A 342 -9.10 -2.98 -14.73
CA PHE A 342 -8.57 -1.77 -15.35
C PHE A 342 -8.53 -1.89 -16.89
N THR A 343 -8.05 -3.01 -17.42
CA THR A 343 -8.05 -3.28 -18.87
C THR A 343 -9.47 -3.21 -19.44
N LYS A 344 -10.46 -3.81 -18.78
CA LYS A 344 -11.87 -3.78 -19.21
C LYS A 344 -12.45 -2.37 -19.12
N LEU A 345 -12.23 -1.67 -18.01
CA LEU A 345 -12.73 -0.31 -17.79
C LEU A 345 -12.29 0.65 -18.90
N THR A 346 -11.08 0.47 -19.41
CA THR A 346 -10.48 1.38 -20.39
C THR A 346 -10.56 0.88 -21.82
N GLY A 347 -11.18 -0.28 -22.05
CA GLY A 347 -11.24 -0.92 -23.36
C GLY A 347 -9.85 -1.28 -23.90
N GLY A 348 -8.96 -1.75 -23.02
CA GLY A 348 -7.57 -2.10 -23.32
C GLY A 348 -6.62 -0.91 -23.41
N LYS A 349 -7.09 0.30 -23.09
CA LYS A 349 -6.28 1.53 -23.21
C LYS A 349 -5.38 1.81 -22.01
N THR A 350 -5.65 1.21 -20.83
CA THR A 350 -4.74 1.28 -19.67
C THR A 350 -3.38 0.66 -19.91
N ASP A 351 -3.23 -0.10 -21.01
CA ASP A 351 -1.96 -0.67 -21.41
C ASP A 351 -1.42 -0.09 -22.72
N VAL A 352 -2.15 0.78 -23.45
CA VAL A 352 -1.80 1.14 -24.86
C VAL A 352 -2.10 2.59 -25.29
N GLY A 353 -2.76 3.46 -24.52
CA GLY A 353 -2.97 4.85 -24.95
C GLY A 353 -2.82 5.80 -23.78
N ILE A 354 -1.81 6.67 -23.71
CA ILE A 354 -1.64 7.80 -24.61
C ILE A 354 -0.14 8.17 -24.67
N LEU A 355 0.52 7.81 -25.76
CA LEU A 355 1.63 8.59 -26.31
C LEU A 355 1.10 9.33 -27.53
N LYS A 356 0.05 10.14 -27.36
CA LYS A 356 -0.21 11.19 -28.33
C LYS A 356 0.56 12.42 -27.89
N ASN A 357 1.67 12.64 -28.59
CA ASN A 357 2.25 13.93 -28.91
C ASN A 357 1.89 15.08 -27.96
N ASP A 358 2.61 15.18 -26.85
CA ASP A 358 2.98 16.50 -26.36
C ASP A 358 4.50 16.54 -26.29
N GLY A 359 5.06 17.40 -27.14
CA GLY A 359 6.47 17.45 -27.49
C GLY A 359 7.41 17.40 -26.28
N LEU A 360 8.30 16.40 -26.32
CA LEU A 360 9.60 16.39 -25.65
C LEU A 360 10.69 16.73 -26.65
#